data_AF-A0A6M3JPE0-F1
#
_entry.id   AF-A0A6M3JPE0-F1
#
_cell.length_a   1.000
_cell.length_b   1.000
_cell.length_c   1.000
_cell.angle_alpha   90.00
_cell.angle_beta   90.00
_cell.angle_gamma   90.00
#
_symmetry.space_group_name_H-M   'P 1'
#
loop_
_entity.id
_entity.type
_entity.pdbx_description
1 polymer ?
#
loop_
_entity_poly.entity_id
_entity_poly.type
_entity_poly.pdbx_seq_one_letter_code
_entity_poly.pdbx_strand_id
1 'polypeptide(L)'
;MISDGNAAIFNWGSARTKNNTAIVATGLSVQEVINSITDATSDKPYVIIVPPGVYTEQITMKQYVSLKGESVSGSIITNATGPVLTMASNVDIADITIKYTDASSYCIDTGTASIEWNIDNCYLEALTGGGVNFRSTGVNSVFWRQSINDTKIKANKFGINCSAGYGYLNIYNTRIQLVGQSSGNNHIGIEVGAGQRLIVCGGQIYSAWTIEQINEPANDVYGLNVITSGTAAPRIHLNATEIMVRNESATNVNAIKSIGAGTAYIRIRGGMYQSEDSTSALSIPVLCTGNNKVEIIGAQLSGYWSAPMVKGDNIIGEYYVNEIRKTYHRQSDFYLSDPNGEPVFTIENNNTTYSPQLKFKKDTSVFSMGIDTGNANRFKIYSGDGIMTTYEFVIKDDGNIGMGTLNPVAKLEVAGTLLYQDYCADPNGTGDRTITLSSSRGGTLTDRDLTGNADFILYNANVVLSMRILIVNGTYNISVVPPTGGKLWMDGTALDANDEIDLSSNEGDKFNLTRRYSASGSAWVWDLETVRGTASDGGPGD
;
A
#
# COMPACT_ATOMS: atom_id res chain seq x y z
N MET A 1 -4.98 -26.79 -0.15
CA MET A 1 -6.41 -27.08 -0.33
C MET A 1 -7.03 -27.41 1.02
N ILE A 2 -7.59 -26.41 1.70
CA ILE A 2 -8.79 -26.56 2.52
C ILE A 2 -9.63 -25.37 2.07
N SER A 3 -10.35 -25.59 0.97
CA SER A 3 -11.32 -24.67 0.41
C SER A 3 -12.67 -24.99 1.05
N ASP A 4 -13.33 -23.91 1.46
CA ASP A 4 -14.77 -23.75 1.54
C ASP A 4 -15.53 -24.42 2.69
N GLY A 5 -16.07 -23.55 3.55
CA GLY A 5 -17.51 -23.56 3.82
C GLY A 5 -18.05 -24.53 4.86
N ASN A 6 -17.32 -25.58 5.22
CA ASN A 6 -17.68 -26.40 6.37
C ASN A 6 -16.84 -25.98 7.56
N ALA A 7 -17.41 -25.13 8.41
CA ALA A 7 -17.13 -25.21 9.82
C ALA A 7 -17.43 -26.65 10.23
N ALA A 8 -16.40 -27.50 10.22
CA ALA A 8 -16.43 -28.73 10.97
C ALA A 8 -16.56 -28.28 12.42
N ILE A 9 -17.80 -28.07 12.85
CA ILE A 9 -18.20 -28.29 14.23
C ILE A 9 -17.79 -29.74 14.46
N PHE A 10 -16.57 -29.91 14.96
CA PHE A 10 -16.07 -31.17 15.45
C PHE A 10 -16.92 -31.43 16.68
N ASN A 11 -18.08 -32.07 16.46
CA ASN A 11 -19.10 -32.29 17.46
C ASN A 11 -18.54 -33.33 18.44
N TRP A 12 -17.76 -32.89 19.42
CA TRP A 12 -17.36 -33.68 20.59
C TRP A 12 -18.54 -33.68 21.56
N GLY A 13 -19.60 -34.39 21.15
CA GLY A 13 -20.66 -34.77 22.07
C GLY A 13 -20.09 -35.78 23.07
N SER A 14 -19.74 -35.28 24.26
CA SER A 14 -19.36 -36.03 25.47
C SER A 14 -18.08 -36.86 25.38
N ALA A 15 -17.35 -36.95 26.51
CA ALA A 15 -16.25 -37.88 26.74
C ALA A 15 -16.42 -39.19 25.95
N ARG A 16 -15.35 -39.73 25.33
CA ARG A 16 -15.37 -41.03 24.61
C ARG A 16 -16.38 -41.92 25.33
N THR A 17 -17.54 -42.27 24.77
CA THR A 17 -18.64 -42.89 25.53
C THR A 17 -18.13 -44.14 26.27
N LYS A 18 -17.79 -44.01 27.57
CA LYS A 18 -17.14 -45.06 28.36
C LYS A 18 -18.22 -45.78 29.15
N ASN A 19 -18.42 -47.05 28.82
CA ASN A 19 -19.47 -47.86 29.45
C ASN A 19 -19.13 -48.30 30.88
N ASN A 20 -17.88 -48.09 31.33
CA ASN A 20 -17.42 -48.48 32.67
C ASN A 20 -17.18 -47.23 33.51
N THR A 21 -17.88 -47.12 34.65
CA THR A 21 -17.77 -45.99 35.57
C THR A 21 -17.27 -46.46 36.93
N ALA A 22 -16.30 -45.75 37.50
CA ALA A 22 -15.90 -45.84 38.89
C ALA A 22 -16.15 -44.49 39.58
N ILE A 23 -16.42 -44.49 40.88
CA ILE A 23 -16.65 -43.26 41.65
C ILE A 23 -15.63 -43.23 42.78
N VAL A 24 -15.05 -42.06 43.05
CA VAL A 24 -14.17 -41.86 44.20
C VAL A 24 -15.02 -41.88 45.48
N ALA A 25 -15.03 -43.02 46.16
CA ALA A 25 -15.76 -43.20 47.40
C ALA A 25 -15.15 -42.34 48.53
N THR A 26 -15.96 -42.00 49.52
CA THR A 26 -15.54 -41.22 50.68
C THR A 26 -14.32 -41.87 51.36
N GLY A 27 -13.25 -41.10 51.53
CA GLY A 27 -12.02 -41.55 52.20
C GLY A 27 -10.99 -42.24 51.28
N LEU A 28 -11.30 -42.45 50.00
CA LEU A 28 -10.31 -42.88 49.00
C LEU A 28 -9.70 -41.70 48.26
N SER A 29 -8.44 -41.84 47.88
CA SER A 29 -7.75 -40.94 46.96
C SER A 29 -8.16 -41.24 45.50
N VAL A 30 -8.09 -40.23 44.63
CA VAL A 30 -8.33 -40.40 43.19
C VAL A 30 -7.28 -41.35 42.60
N GLN A 31 -6.02 -41.24 43.03
CA GLN A 31 -4.95 -42.13 42.60
C GLN A 31 -5.18 -43.60 43.00
N GLU A 32 -5.74 -43.86 44.18
CA GLU A 32 -6.09 -45.22 44.62
C GLU A 32 -7.14 -45.86 43.70
N VAL A 33 -8.15 -45.09 43.30
CA VAL A 33 -9.19 -45.56 42.35
C VAL A 33 -8.58 -45.83 40.97
N ILE A 34 -7.72 -44.93 40.46
CA ILE A 34 -6.96 -45.17 39.22
C ILE A 34 -6.16 -46.47 39.33
N ASN A 35 -5.48 -46.69 40.45
CA ASN A 35 -4.64 -47.85 40.67
C ASN A 35 -5.45 -49.16 40.69
N SER A 36 -6.67 -49.13 41.22
CA SER A 36 -7.57 -50.29 41.29
C SER A 36 -8.03 -50.82 39.92
N ILE A 37 -8.04 -49.97 38.89
CA ILE A 37 -8.41 -50.37 37.53
C ILE A 37 -7.20 -51.05 36.86
N THR A 38 -7.29 -52.35 36.63
CA THR A 38 -6.18 -53.17 36.10
C THR A 38 -6.38 -53.64 34.65
N ASP A 39 -7.57 -53.47 34.08
CA ASP A 39 -7.97 -54.03 32.79
C ASP A 39 -8.44 -52.98 31.76
N ALA A 40 -7.99 -51.73 31.92
CA ALA A 40 -8.32 -50.65 30.99
C ALA A 40 -7.68 -50.87 29.61
N THR A 41 -8.49 -50.87 28.56
CA THR A 41 -8.08 -51.02 27.15
C THR A 41 -8.89 -50.09 26.25
N SER A 42 -8.59 -50.06 24.94
CA SER A 42 -9.40 -49.32 23.95
C SER A 42 -10.85 -49.77 23.92
N ASP A 43 -11.10 -51.06 24.17
CA ASP A 43 -12.44 -51.66 24.14
C ASP A 43 -13.13 -51.59 25.51
N LYS A 44 -12.33 -51.41 26.58
CA LYS A 44 -12.80 -51.27 27.96
C LYS A 44 -12.31 -49.96 28.59
N PRO A 45 -12.74 -48.80 28.09
CA PRO A 45 -12.37 -47.51 28.68
C PRO A 45 -13.17 -47.27 29.98
N TYR A 46 -12.57 -46.53 30.92
CA TYR A 46 -13.18 -46.17 32.22
C TYR A 46 -13.27 -44.66 32.39
N VAL A 47 -14.37 -44.16 32.99
CA VAL A 47 -14.43 -42.82 33.60
C VAL A 47 -14.41 -42.98 35.12
N ILE A 48 -13.56 -42.22 35.78
CA ILE A 48 -13.64 -42.00 37.22
C ILE A 48 -14.39 -40.70 37.47
N ILE A 49 -15.49 -40.79 38.21
CA ILE A 49 -16.25 -39.66 38.69
C ILE A 49 -15.66 -39.18 40.01
N VAL A 50 -15.28 -37.90 40.07
CA VAL A 50 -14.73 -37.24 41.24
C VAL A 50 -15.83 -36.38 41.88
N PRO A 51 -16.40 -36.79 43.02
CA PRO A 51 -17.40 -36.00 43.73
C PRO A 51 -16.87 -34.63 44.18
N PRO A 52 -17.75 -33.70 44.59
CA PRO A 52 -17.32 -32.44 45.15
C PRO A 52 -16.43 -32.64 46.39
N GLY A 53 -15.28 -32.01 46.40
CA GLY A 53 -14.25 -32.15 47.43
C GLY A 53 -12.92 -31.53 46.98
N VAL A 54 -12.01 -31.33 47.94
CA VAL A 54 -10.63 -30.91 47.67
C VAL A 54 -9.72 -32.12 47.91
N TYR A 55 -9.09 -32.59 46.84
CA TYR A 55 -8.22 -33.75 46.81
C TYR A 55 -6.77 -33.27 46.69
N THR A 56 -6.01 -33.33 47.78
CA THR A 56 -4.61 -32.90 47.80
C THR A 56 -3.67 -34.07 47.48
N GLU A 57 -3.42 -34.30 46.20
CA GLU A 57 -2.60 -35.43 45.74
C GLU A 57 -2.02 -35.18 44.34
N GLN A 58 -0.98 -35.95 43.98
CA GLN A 58 -0.49 -36.05 42.61
C GLN A 58 -1.14 -37.22 41.90
N ILE A 59 -1.59 -36.97 40.67
CA ILE A 59 -2.22 -37.97 39.82
C ILE A 59 -1.31 -38.36 38.66
N THR A 60 -1.09 -39.65 38.50
CA THR A 60 -0.57 -40.26 37.28
C THR A 60 -1.68 -41.06 36.61
N MET A 61 -2.12 -40.58 35.45
CA MET A 61 -3.18 -41.20 34.67
C MET A 61 -2.75 -42.54 34.08
N LYS A 62 -3.72 -43.43 33.84
CA LYS A 62 -3.54 -44.67 33.06
C LYS A 62 -4.18 -44.54 31.69
N GLN A 63 -3.60 -45.17 30.69
CA GLN A 63 -4.17 -45.19 29.34
C GLN A 63 -5.63 -45.68 29.40
N TYR A 64 -6.53 -45.03 28.67
CA TYR A 64 -7.98 -45.33 28.63
C TYR A 64 -8.79 -45.06 29.91
N VAL A 65 -8.19 -44.55 30.98
CA VAL A 65 -8.88 -44.13 32.21
C VAL A 65 -9.03 -42.60 32.20
N SER A 66 -10.25 -42.09 32.07
CA SER A 66 -10.56 -40.65 32.12
C SER A 66 -10.93 -40.21 33.53
N LEU A 67 -10.78 -38.90 33.79
CA LEU A 67 -11.33 -38.24 34.97
C LEU A 67 -12.46 -37.30 34.57
N LYS A 68 -13.53 -37.30 35.37
CA LYS A 68 -14.61 -36.34 35.26
C LYS A 68 -15.02 -35.86 36.64
N GLY A 69 -15.00 -34.55 36.86
CA GLY A 69 -15.60 -33.96 38.06
C GLY A 69 -17.13 -33.95 37.97
N GLU A 70 -17.80 -34.01 39.11
CA GLU A 70 -19.25 -33.75 39.18
C GLU A 70 -19.56 -32.24 39.14
N SER A 71 -18.57 -31.40 39.44
CA SER A 71 -18.67 -29.95 39.39
C SER A 71 -17.32 -29.32 39.13
N VAL A 72 -17.23 -28.42 38.14
CA VAL A 72 -16.02 -27.64 37.89
C VAL A 72 -15.59 -26.88 39.14
N SER A 73 -16.53 -26.24 39.85
CA SER A 73 -16.23 -25.47 41.05
C SER A 73 -16.12 -26.30 42.34
N GLY A 74 -16.65 -27.52 42.34
CA GLY A 74 -16.76 -28.36 43.53
C GLY A 74 -15.73 -29.48 43.60
N SER A 75 -15.37 -30.08 42.47
CA SER A 75 -14.39 -31.17 42.38
C SER A 75 -13.02 -30.58 42.07
N ILE A 76 -12.16 -30.50 43.09
CA ILE A 76 -10.87 -29.80 43.01
C ILE A 76 -9.74 -30.79 43.32
N ILE A 77 -8.83 -31.00 42.38
CA ILE A 77 -7.56 -31.70 42.64
C ILE A 77 -6.47 -30.65 42.77
N THR A 78 -5.70 -30.69 43.86
CA THR A 78 -4.68 -29.69 44.14
C THR A 78 -3.38 -30.33 44.59
N ASN A 79 -2.25 -29.71 44.24
CA ASN A 79 -0.94 -30.17 44.73
C ASN A 79 0.13 -29.06 44.64
N ALA A 80 1.17 -29.17 45.47
CA ALA A 80 2.28 -28.23 45.52
C ALA A 80 3.59 -28.79 44.90
N THR A 81 3.78 -30.11 44.85
CA THR A 81 5.06 -30.70 44.43
C THR A 81 4.94 -31.38 43.08
N GLY A 82 5.58 -30.87 42.03
CA GLY A 82 5.46 -31.46 40.68
C GLY A 82 4.07 -31.25 40.05
N PRO A 83 3.81 -31.78 38.84
CA PRO A 83 2.52 -31.55 38.19
C PRO A 83 1.40 -32.17 39.01
N VAL A 84 0.23 -31.52 39.04
CA VAL A 84 -0.95 -32.08 39.73
C VAL A 84 -1.41 -33.34 39.02
N LEU A 85 -1.42 -33.31 37.69
CA LEU A 85 -1.76 -34.46 36.86
C LEU A 85 -0.71 -34.70 35.77
N THR A 86 -0.21 -35.93 35.69
CA THR A 86 0.58 -36.45 34.56
C THR A 86 -0.33 -37.27 33.66
N MET A 87 -0.47 -36.87 32.39
CA MET A 87 -1.37 -37.53 31.44
C MET A 87 -0.82 -38.87 30.95
N ALA A 88 -1.75 -39.70 30.48
CA ALA A 88 -1.48 -40.87 29.65
C ALA A 88 -2.15 -40.68 28.28
N SER A 89 -1.91 -41.61 27.35
CA SER A 89 -2.61 -41.60 26.06
C SER A 89 -4.08 -41.98 26.20
N ASN A 90 -4.93 -41.55 25.28
CA ASN A 90 -6.33 -41.98 25.18
C ASN A 90 -7.18 -41.68 26.43
N VAL A 91 -6.95 -40.54 27.08
CA VAL A 91 -7.69 -40.11 28.26
C VAL A 91 -8.33 -38.74 28.05
N ASP A 92 -9.43 -38.52 28.75
CA ASP A 92 -10.14 -37.25 28.78
C ASP A 92 -10.17 -36.75 30.24
N ILE A 93 -10.09 -35.44 30.41
CA ILE A 93 -10.29 -34.74 31.67
C ILE A 93 -11.43 -33.77 31.45
N ALA A 94 -12.48 -33.87 32.26
CA ALA A 94 -13.66 -33.03 32.09
C ALA A 94 -14.24 -32.53 33.40
N ASP A 95 -14.93 -31.38 33.35
CA ASP A 95 -15.82 -30.88 34.40
C ASP A 95 -15.17 -30.76 35.79
N ILE A 96 -13.87 -30.46 35.87
CA ILE A 96 -13.08 -30.48 37.12
C ILE A 96 -12.13 -29.28 37.23
N THR A 97 -11.80 -28.88 38.45
CA THR A 97 -10.71 -27.93 38.72
C THR A 97 -9.41 -28.66 39.03
N ILE A 98 -8.32 -28.25 38.40
CA ILE A 98 -6.95 -28.67 38.72
C ILE A 98 -6.17 -27.45 39.18
N LYS A 99 -5.61 -27.49 40.39
CA LYS A 99 -4.90 -26.36 40.99
C LYS A 99 -3.47 -26.71 41.39
N TYR A 100 -2.51 -25.98 40.84
CA TYR A 100 -1.11 -26.06 41.25
C TYR A 100 -0.76 -24.85 42.12
N THR A 101 -0.16 -25.09 43.28
CA THR A 101 0.02 -24.05 44.32
C THR A 101 1.47 -23.63 44.58
N ASP A 102 2.44 -24.10 43.79
CA ASP A 102 3.86 -23.74 43.92
C ASP A 102 4.44 -23.23 42.58
N ALA A 103 5.73 -22.93 42.49
CA ALA A 103 6.30 -22.12 41.41
C ALA A 103 6.96 -22.88 40.25
N SER A 104 7.20 -24.19 40.39
CA SER A 104 8.16 -24.91 39.52
C SER A 104 7.51 -25.90 38.56
N SER A 105 6.19 -25.96 38.48
CA SER A 105 5.47 -26.97 37.71
C SER A 105 4.16 -26.48 37.11
N TYR A 106 3.30 -27.42 36.74
CA TYR A 106 2.11 -27.19 35.94
C TYR A 106 0.87 -27.84 36.56
N CYS A 107 -0.33 -27.38 36.20
CA CYS A 107 -1.55 -28.12 36.52
C CYS A 107 -1.50 -29.50 35.87
N ILE A 108 -1.20 -29.54 34.58
CA ILE A 108 -1.16 -30.77 33.78
C ILE A 108 0.18 -30.84 33.04
N ASP A 109 0.83 -32.00 33.13
CA ASP A 109 1.96 -32.36 32.26
C ASP A 109 1.53 -33.53 31.37
N THR A 110 1.73 -33.41 30.06
CA THR A 110 1.27 -34.43 29.12
C THR A 110 2.13 -35.70 29.17
N GLY A 111 3.28 -35.70 29.84
CA GLY A 111 4.27 -36.77 29.72
C GLY A 111 4.93 -36.79 28.32
N THR A 112 5.94 -37.65 28.14
CA THR A 112 6.86 -37.62 26.98
C THR A 112 6.32 -38.20 25.68
N ALA A 113 5.18 -38.91 25.73
CA ALA A 113 4.66 -39.69 24.60
C ALA A 113 3.13 -39.88 24.61
N SER A 114 2.37 -39.03 25.33
CA SER A 114 0.91 -39.18 25.34
C SER A 114 0.29 -38.80 24.00
N ILE A 115 -0.63 -39.62 23.50
CA ILE A 115 -1.37 -39.36 22.26
C ILE A 115 -2.87 -39.34 22.54
N GLU A 116 -3.62 -38.56 21.77
CA GLU A 116 -5.08 -38.47 21.83
C GLU A 116 -5.65 -38.23 23.23
N TRP A 117 -5.62 -36.99 23.67
CA TRP A 117 -6.25 -36.59 24.93
C TRP A 117 -7.12 -35.34 24.75
N ASN A 118 -8.10 -35.20 25.64
CA ASN A 118 -8.99 -34.06 25.67
C ASN A 118 -9.04 -33.43 27.06
N ILE A 119 -9.03 -32.10 27.12
CA ILE A 119 -9.33 -31.32 28.34
C ILE A 119 -10.57 -30.49 28.01
N ASP A 120 -11.66 -30.72 28.73
CA ASP A 120 -12.99 -30.20 28.38
C ASP A 120 -13.68 -29.55 29.57
N ASN A 121 -14.16 -28.32 29.42
CA ASN A 121 -14.89 -27.62 30.49
C ASN A 121 -14.17 -27.66 31.86
N CYS A 122 -12.86 -27.47 31.87
CA CYS A 122 -12.05 -27.51 33.10
C CYS A 122 -11.69 -26.09 33.58
N TYR A 123 -11.29 -25.99 34.85
CA TYR A 123 -10.58 -24.82 35.37
C TYR A 123 -9.18 -25.20 35.84
N LEU A 124 -8.16 -24.66 35.18
CA LEU A 124 -6.76 -24.88 35.53
C LEU A 124 -6.21 -23.61 36.19
N GLU A 125 -5.72 -23.70 37.42
CA GLU A 125 -5.16 -22.57 38.15
C GLU A 125 -3.74 -22.87 38.63
N ALA A 126 -2.76 -22.14 38.10
CA ALA A 126 -1.37 -22.16 38.53
C ALA A 126 -0.87 -20.73 38.75
N LEU A 127 -1.15 -20.17 39.93
CA LEU A 127 -0.82 -18.77 40.26
C LEU A 127 0.68 -18.47 40.32
N THR A 128 1.49 -19.53 40.43
CA THR A 128 2.95 -19.46 40.53
C THR A 128 3.64 -20.32 39.45
N GLY A 129 2.90 -21.15 38.72
CA GLY A 129 3.41 -22.08 37.70
C GLY A 129 2.76 -21.91 36.33
N GLY A 130 2.59 -23.02 35.60
CA GLY A 130 1.91 -23.04 34.30
C GLY A 130 0.62 -23.88 34.27
N GLY A 131 -0.20 -23.70 33.23
CA GLY A 131 -1.42 -24.47 33.02
C GLY A 131 -1.11 -25.88 32.51
N VAL A 132 -0.81 -25.99 31.21
CA VAL A 132 -0.54 -27.27 30.53
C VAL A 132 0.87 -27.29 29.96
N ASN A 133 1.63 -28.34 30.25
CA ASN A 133 2.98 -28.54 29.71
C ASN A 133 3.05 -29.76 28.80
N PHE A 134 3.55 -29.55 27.59
CA PHE A 134 3.82 -30.61 26.64
C PHE A 134 5.27 -31.03 26.80
N ARG A 135 5.48 -32.09 27.55
CA ARG A 135 6.81 -32.65 27.72
C ARG A 135 7.11 -33.51 26.49
N SER A 136 8.16 -33.20 25.74
CA SER A 136 8.66 -34.08 24.67
C SER A 136 10.16 -34.25 24.79
N THR A 137 10.65 -35.47 24.58
CA THR A 137 12.08 -35.82 24.59
C THR A 137 12.68 -35.91 23.18
N GLY A 138 11.95 -35.54 22.12
CA GLY A 138 12.52 -35.50 20.76
C GLY A 138 11.52 -35.63 19.60
N VAL A 139 12.06 -35.54 18.39
CA VAL A 139 11.40 -35.36 17.08
C VAL A 139 10.34 -36.41 16.66
N ASN A 140 10.06 -37.43 17.48
CA ASN A 140 9.20 -38.57 17.13
C ASN A 140 7.99 -38.79 18.06
N SER A 141 7.74 -37.92 19.04
CA SER A 141 6.48 -37.95 19.79
C SER A 141 5.40 -37.33 18.92
N VAL A 142 4.72 -38.13 18.08
CA VAL A 142 3.68 -37.60 17.19
C VAL A 142 2.38 -37.44 17.97
N PHE A 143 2.13 -36.22 18.40
CA PHE A 143 0.94 -35.83 19.12
C PHE A 143 -0.23 -35.63 18.16
N TRP A 144 -1.09 -36.65 18.03
CA TRP A 144 -2.32 -36.57 17.21
C TRP A 144 -3.55 -36.38 18.08
N ARG A 145 -4.49 -35.56 17.60
CA ARG A 145 -5.83 -35.34 18.17
C ARG A 145 -5.83 -34.89 19.63
N GLN A 146 -5.07 -33.84 19.92
CA GLN A 146 -5.11 -33.20 21.23
C GLN A 146 -6.04 -32.01 21.18
N SER A 147 -6.86 -31.86 22.21
CA SER A 147 -7.80 -30.76 22.28
C SER A 147 -7.95 -30.21 23.69
N ILE A 148 -8.12 -28.89 23.74
CA ILE A 148 -8.55 -28.16 24.92
C ILE A 148 -9.78 -27.36 24.52
N ASN A 149 -10.92 -27.67 25.12
CA ASN A 149 -12.20 -27.03 24.79
C ASN A 149 -12.85 -26.45 26.04
N ASP A 150 -13.49 -25.30 25.88
CA ASP A 150 -14.34 -24.67 26.88
C ASP A 150 -13.68 -24.51 28.26
N THR A 151 -12.35 -24.49 28.28
CA THR A 151 -11.54 -24.55 29.49
C THR A 151 -11.06 -23.16 29.84
N LYS A 152 -10.98 -22.87 31.14
CA LYS A 152 -10.32 -21.65 31.63
C LYS A 152 -8.98 -22.02 32.24
N ILE A 153 -7.91 -21.38 31.78
CA ILE A 153 -6.55 -21.53 32.28
C ILE A 153 -6.13 -20.20 32.89
N LYS A 154 -5.72 -20.21 34.15
CA LYS A 154 -5.15 -19.06 34.84
C LYS A 154 -3.74 -19.41 35.26
N ALA A 155 -2.75 -18.76 34.65
CA ALA A 155 -1.35 -19.14 34.80
C ALA A 155 -0.43 -17.93 34.93
N ASN A 156 0.67 -18.11 35.67
CA ASN A 156 1.68 -17.08 35.83
C ASN A 156 2.77 -17.16 34.76
N LYS A 157 3.27 -18.35 34.46
CA LYS A 157 4.37 -18.53 33.50
C LYS A 157 3.88 -18.82 32.09
N PHE A 158 3.29 -20.00 31.91
CA PHE A 158 2.74 -20.47 30.64
C PHE A 158 1.27 -20.83 30.83
N GLY A 159 0.37 -20.31 30.01
CA GLY A 159 -0.95 -20.91 29.87
C GLY A 159 -0.83 -22.32 29.32
N ILE A 160 -0.26 -22.43 28.12
CA ILE A 160 0.06 -23.69 27.46
C ILE A 160 1.49 -23.63 26.92
N ASN A 161 2.34 -24.55 27.35
CA ASN A 161 3.70 -24.71 26.84
C ASN A 161 3.75 -25.90 25.88
N CYS A 162 3.79 -25.64 24.57
CA CYS A 162 4.06 -26.64 23.53
C CYS A 162 5.37 -26.35 22.77
N SER A 163 6.38 -25.86 23.49
CA SER A 163 7.73 -25.59 22.95
C SER A 163 8.50 -26.83 22.50
N ALA A 164 8.13 -28.03 22.97
CA ALA A 164 8.80 -29.29 22.66
C ALA A 164 7.90 -30.25 21.87
N GLY A 165 8.48 -30.98 20.90
CA GLY A 165 7.83 -32.06 20.16
C GLY A 165 7.11 -31.66 18.87
N TYR A 166 6.46 -32.64 18.23
CA TYR A 166 5.73 -32.48 16.95
C TYR A 166 4.27 -32.85 17.16
N GLY A 167 3.34 -31.97 16.83
CA GLY A 167 1.95 -32.23 17.21
C GLY A 167 0.89 -31.44 16.48
N TYR A 168 -0.34 -31.84 16.77
CA TYR A 168 -1.58 -31.18 16.38
C TYR A 168 -2.38 -30.89 17.65
N LEU A 169 -2.35 -29.63 18.08
CA LEU A 169 -3.17 -29.13 19.17
C LEU A 169 -4.29 -28.28 18.61
N ASN A 170 -5.52 -28.63 18.99
CA ASN A 170 -6.68 -27.78 18.74
C ASN A 170 -7.15 -27.16 20.04
N ILE A 171 -7.47 -25.88 20.01
CA ILE A 171 -7.99 -25.12 21.14
C ILE A 171 -9.28 -24.47 20.71
N TYR A 172 -10.37 -24.78 21.40
CA TYR A 172 -11.69 -24.28 21.09
C TYR A 172 -12.27 -23.53 22.30
N ASN A 173 -12.74 -22.31 22.08
CA ASN A 173 -13.46 -21.50 23.09
C ASN A 173 -12.80 -21.46 24.49
N THR A 174 -11.46 -21.54 24.53
CA THR A 174 -10.69 -21.60 25.77
C THR A 174 -10.25 -20.20 26.17
N ARG A 175 -10.29 -19.89 27.47
CA ARG A 175 -9.80 -18.62 28.02
C ARG A 175 -8.50 -18.82 28.77
N ILE A 176 -7.45 -18.11 28.40
CA ILE A 176 -6.16 -18.12 29.07
C ILE A 176 -5.93 -16.74 29.69
N GLN A 177 -5.97 -16.69 31.02
CA GLN A 177 -5.64 -15.50 31.80
C GLN A 177 -4.20 -15.59 32.30
N LEU A 178 -3.38 -14.63 31.89
CA LEU A 178 -2.03 -14.43 32.39
C LEU A 178 -2.07 -13.52 33.63
N VAL A 179 -1.41 -13.95 34.71
CA VAL A 179 -1.44 -13.27 36.02
C VAL A 179 -0.08 -13.18 36.70
N GLY A 180 0.08 -12.24 37.64
CA GLY A 180 1.15 -12.20 38.65
C GLY A 180 2.13 -11.03 38.53
N GLN A 181 2.85 -10.74 39.63
CA GLN A 181 3.74 -9.59 39.81
C GLN A 181 5.19 -9.94 40.24
N SER A 182 5.57 -11.21 40.36
CA SER A 182 6.98 -11.59 40.56
C SER A 182 7.27 -13.01 40.06
N SER A 183 7.31 -13.21 38.74
CA SER A 183 7.58 -14.54 38.17
C SER A 183 9.05 -14.76 37.82
N GLY A 184 9.84 -13.68 37.62
CA GLY A 184 11.19 -13.75 37.04
C GLY A 184 11.24 -14.46 35.68
N ASN A 185 10.09 -14.60 35.02
CA ASN A 185 9.88 -15.35 33.78
C ASN A 185 8.96 -14.56 32.85
N ASN A 186 9.05 -14.79 31.55
CA ASN A 186 8.07 -14.24 30.62
C ASN A 186 6.68 -14.83 30.86
N HIS A 187 5.64 -14.02 30.69
CA HIS A 187 4.25 -14.44 30.80
C HIS A 187 3.71 -14.75 29.41
N ILE A 188 3.46 -16.02 29.13
CA ILE A 188 3.15 -16.49 27.78
C ILE A 188 1.82 -17.24 27.77
N GLY A 189 0.87 -16.76 26.97
CA GLY A 189 -0.42 -17.43 26.79
C GLY A 189 -0.24 -18.83 26.21
N ILE A 190 0.32 -18.88 25.00
CA ILE A 190 0.68 -20.13 24.34
C ILE A 190 2.10 -20.00 23.79
N GLU A 191 2.97 -20.95 24.15
CA GLU A 191 4.29 -21.10 23.55
C GLU A 191 4.28 -22.26 22.56
N VAL A 192 4.76 -22.02 21.33
CA VAL A 192 4.75 -22.99 20.23
C VAL A 192 6.17 -23.25 19.74
N GLY A 193 6.59 -24.51 19.79
CA GLY A 193 7.90 -24.96 19.31
C GLY A 193 7.94 -25.35 17.83
N ALA A 194 9.12 -25.72 17.35
CA ALA A 194 9.31 -26.19 15.98
C ALA A 194 8.48 -27.45 15.68
N GLY A 195 7.90 -27.53 14.47
CA GLY A 195 7.13 -28.68 14.01
C GLY A 195 5.71 -28.81 14.57
N GLN A 196 5.30 -27.94 15.49
CA GLN A 196 3.96 -27.92 16.06
C GLN A 196 2.92 -27.34 15.09
N ARG A 197 1.72 -27.90 15.12
CA ARG A 197 0.54 -27.38 14.43
C ARG A 197 -0.51 -27.01 15.46
N LEU A 198 -0.85 -25.73 15.49
CA LEU A 198 -1.80 -25.16 16.43
C LEU A 198 -2.99 -24.62 15.65
N ILE A 199 -4.19 -24.99 16.08
CA ILE A 199 -5.44 -24.37 15.65
C ILE A 199 -6.11 -23.81 16.89
N VAL A 200 -6.37 -22.51 16.90
CA VAL A 200 -7.19 -21.84 17.92
C VAL A 200 -8.44 -21.29 17.25
N CYS A 201 -9.59 -21.62 17.81
CA CYS A 201 -10.89 -21.20 17.29
C CYS A 201 -11.71 -20.59 18.43
N GLY A 202 -12.02 -19.29 18.32
CA GLY A 202 -12.64 -18.54 19.40
C GLY A 202 -11.71 -18.39 20.61
N GLY A 203 -12.30 -18.16 21.78
CA GLY A 203 -11.57 -18.02 23.04
C GLY A 203 -10.82 -16.70 23.18
N GLN A 204 -10.18 -16.53 24.33
CA GLN A 204 -9.47 -15.31 24.69
C GLN A 204 -8.13 -15.65 25.35
N ILE A 205 -7.07 -14.94 24.99
CA ILE A 205 -5.80 -14.95 25.71
C ILE A 205 -5.57 -13.53 26.21
N TYR A 206 -5.51 -13.33 27.52
CA TYR A 206 -5.45 -11.99 28.06
C TYR A 206 -4.64 -11.88 29.33
N SER A 207 -4.09 -10.69 29.59
CA SER A 207 -3.60 -10.28 30.90
C SER A 207 -4.60 -9.32 31.55
N ALA A 208 -4.73 -9.36 32.87
CA ALA A 208 -5.73 -8.55 33.56
C ALA A 208 -5.38 -7.05 33.62
N TRP A 209 -6.41 -6.20 33.63
CA TRP A 209 -6.31 -4.73 33.58
C TRP A 209 -6.31 -4.05 34.95
N THR A 210 -6.75 -4.74 36.00
CA THR A 210 -6.94 -4.14 37.32
C THR A 210 -6.54 -5.11 38.42
N ILE A 211 -7.22 -6.25 38.50
CA ILE A 211 -6.97 -7.28 39.51
C ILE A 211 -6.04 -8.33 38.92
N GLU A 212 -4.94 -8.66 39.61
CA GLU A 212 -3.91 -9.61 39.17
C GLU A 212 -3.16 -9.20 37.89
N GLN A 213 -3.05 -7.89 37.68
CA GLN A 213 -2.31 -7.30 36.58
C GLN A 213 -0.82 -7.67 36.63
N ILE A 214 -0.26 -7.89 35.43
CA ILE A 214 1.19 -8.04 35.24
C ILE A 214 1.82 -6.65 35.25
N ASN A 215 2.73 -6.43 36.20
CA ASN A 215 3.45 -5.16 36.34
C ASN A 215 4.92 -5.42 36.70
N GLU A 216 5.63 -6.10 35.80
CA GLU A 216 7.01 -6.54 36.02
C GLU A 216 7.94 -5.94 34.96
N PRO A 217 8.98 -5.17 35.36
CA PRO A 217 9.85 -4.46 34.42
C PRO A 217 10.81 -5.37 33.63
N ALA A 218 11.11 -6.56 34.16
CA ALA A 218 12.08 -7.47 33.56
C ALA A 218 11.46 -8.52 32.62
N ASN A 219 10.12 -8.65 32.60
CA ASN A 219 9.46 -9.78 31.95
C ASN A 219 8.61 -9.32 30.77
N ASP A 220 8.73 -10.04 29.67
CA ASP A 220 7.91 -9.82 28.50
C ASP A 220 6.53 -10.50 28.66
N VAL A 221 5.54 -9.98 27.93
CA VAL A 221 4.21 -10.58 27.85
C VAL A 221 3.85 -10.89 26.41
N TYR A 222 3.60 -12.17 26.16
CA TYR A 222 3.23 -12.66 24.83
C TYR A 222 1.91 -13.42 24.88
N GLY A 223 0.96 -13.06 24.02
CA GLY A 223 -0.24 -13.86 23.85
C GLY A 223 0.11 -15.22 23.22
N LEU A 224 0.81 -15.15 22.09
CA LEU A 224 1.39 -16.27 21.38
C LEU A 224 2.88 -16.03 21.14
N ASN A 225 3.74 -16.93 21.62
CA ASN A 225 5.17 -16.95 21.33
C ASN A 225 5.51 -18.14 20.44
N VAL A 226 6.01 -17.89 19.23
CA VAL A 226 6.37 -18.92 18.25
C VAL A 226 7.88 -18.99 18.11
N ILE A 227 8.46 -20.10 18.57
CA ILE A 227 9.89 -20.40 18.51
C ILE A 227 10.21 -21.10 17.19
N THR A 228 11.14 -20.54 16.43
CA THR A 228 11.64 -21.16 15.18
C THR A 228 13.10 -21.57 15.30
N SER A 229 13.40 -22.87 15.15
CA SER A 229 14.75 -23.44 15.33
C SER A 229 15.34 -24.10 14.08
N GLY A 230 14.77 -23.85 12.90
CA GLY A 230 15.33 -24.29 11.60
C GLY A 230 15.09 -25.76 11.22
N THR A 231 14.52 -26.60 12.08
CA THR A 231 14.29 -28.04 11.83
C THR A 231 12.96 -28.32 11.11
N ALA A 232 11.85 -27.78 11.62
CA ALA A 232 10.53 -27.91 11.03
C ALA A 232 9.66 -26.70 11.34
N ALA A 233 8.96 -26.20 10.32
CA ALA A 233 8.18 -24.97 10.44
C ALA A 233 6.90 -25.18 11.25
N PRO A 234 6.69 -24.46 12.38
CA PRO A 234 5.41 -24.48 13.05
C PRO A 234 4.33 -23.84 12.17
N ARG A 235 3.10 -24.34 12.30
CA ARG A 235 1.93 -23.82 11.57
C ARG A 235 0.83 -23.47 12.56
N ILE A 236 0.44 -22.21 12.58
CA ILE A 236 -0.52 -21.68 13.54
C ILE A 236 -1.68 -21.07 12.75
N HIS A 237 -2.90 -21.52 13.06
CA HIS A 237 -4.13 -20.90 12.58
C HIS A 237 -4.92 -20.35 13.78
N LEU A 238 -5.19 -19.05 13.77
CA LEU A 238 -6.03 -18.37 14.75
C LEU A 238 -7.31 -17.93 14.04
N ASN A 239 -8.45 -18.44 14.47
CA ASN A 239 -9.76 -18.18 13.86
C ASN A 239 -10.69 -17.55 14.90
N ALA A 240 -11.04 -16.28 14.72
CA ALA A 240 -11.88 -15.51 15.64
C ALA A 240 -11.39 -15.53 17.09
N THR A 241 -10.08 -15.66 17.30
CA THR A 241 -9.44 -15.64 18.61
C THR A 241 -9.15 -14.20 19.03
N GLU A 242 -9.36 -13.91 20.30
CA GLU A 242 -8.98 -12.61 20.87
C GLU A 242 -7.70 -12.76 21.70
N ILE A 243 -6.73 -11.89 21.48
CA ILE A 243 -5.49 -11.83 22.24
C ILE A 243 -5.30 -10.39 22.71
N MET A 244 -5.35 -10.16 24.02
CA MET A 244 -5.24 -8.83 24.63
C MET A 244 -4.22 -8.85 25.74
N VAL A 245 -2.99 -8.49 25.41
CA VAL A 245 -1.88 -8.54 26.36
C VAL A 245 -1.39 -7.14 26.71
N ARG A 246 -1.07 -6.96 27.98
CA ARG A 246 -0.62 -5.72 28.60
C ARG A 246 0.45 -6.03 29.63
N ASN A 247 1.46 -5.16 29.70
CA ASN A 247 2.28 -5.00 30.89
C ASN A 247 2.70 -3.54 30.98
N GLU A 248 2.42 -2.91 32.12
CA GLU A 248 2.72 -1.49 32.34
C GLU A 248 4.21 -1.22 32.56
N SER A 249 5.00 -2.24 32.82
CA SER A 249 6.44 -2.12 33.09
C SER A 249 7.33 -2.85 32.08
N ALA A 250 6.78 -3.74 31.23
CA ALA A 250 7.56 -4.56 30.29
C ALA A 250 8.33 -3.74 29.25
N THR A 251 9.37 -4.39 28.70
CA THR A 251 10.06 -3.89 27.51
C THR A 251 9.50 -4.44 26.19
N ASN A 252 8.76 -5.55 26.20
CA ASN A 252 8.08 -6.08 25.01
C ASN A 252 6.71 -6.70 25.34
N VAL A 253 5.67 -6.20 24.67
CA VAL A 253 4.31 -6.74 24.75
C VAL A 253 3.78 -7.03 23.34
N ASN A 254 3.62 -8.31 23.01
CA ASN A 254 3.18 -8.73 21.67
C ASN A 254 2.01 -9.72 21.77
N ALA A 255 0.87 -9.39 21.14
CA ALA A 255 -0.20 -10.37 21.00
C ALA A 255 0.31 -11.62 20.26
N ILE A 256 1.10 -11.43 19.20
CA ILE A 256 1.81 -12.49 18.49
C ILE A 256 3.26 -12.10 18.29
N LYS A 257 4.16 -12.98 18.74
CA LYS A 257 5.60 -12.89 18.51
C LYS A 257 6.11 -14.13 17.79
N SER A 258 6.85 -13.92 16.71
CA SER A 258 7.64 -14.96 16.04
C SER A 258 8.96 -14.39 15.56
N ILE A 259 10.03 -14.68 16.30
CA ILE A 259 11.38 -14.23 15.97
C ILE A 259 12.32 -15.43 15.92
N GLY A 260 13.16 -15.50 14.90
CA GLY A 260 14.19 -16.52 14.79
C GLY A 260 14.62 -16.79 13.35
N ALA A 261 15.66 -17.60 13.20
CA ALA A 261 16.27 -17.90 11.90
C ALA A 261 15.49 -18.92 11.05
N GLY A 262 14.48 -19.58 11.64
CA GLY A 262 13.63 -20.54 10.94
C GLY A 262 12.42 -19.90 10.25
N THR A 263 11.50 -20.74 9.79
CA THR A 263 10.24 -20.32 9.18
C THR A 263 9.07 -20.82 10.03
N ALA A 264 8.15 -19.93 10.37
CA ALA A 264 6.81 -20.21 10.86
C ALA A 264 5.76 -19.80 9.82
N TYR A 265 4.61 -20.46 9.85
CA TYR A 265 3.43 -20.07 9.09
C TYR A 265 2.33 -19.69 10.07
N ILE A 266 1.98 -18.41 10.12
CA ILE A 266 0.95 -17.88 11.01
C ILE A 266 -0.18 -17.35 10.15
N ARG A 267 -1.39 -17.84 10.39
CA ARG A 267 -2.60 -17.39 9.72
C ARG A 267 -3.59 -16.88 10.76
N ILE A 268 -4.04 -15.66 10.57
CA ILE A 268 -4.98 -14.96 11.44
C ILE A 268 -6.25 -14.70 10.63
N ARG A 269 -7.40 -15.15 11.14
CA ARG A 269 -8.72 -14.96 10.50
C ARG A 269 -9.70 -14.40 11.51
N GLY A 270 -10.00 -13.10 11.41
CA GLY A 270 -10.87 -12.43 12.37
C GLY A 270 -10.27 -12.34 13.79
N GLY A 271 -11.05 -11.83 14.73
CA GLY A 271 -10.64 -11.63 16.12
C GLY A 271 -9.92 -10.31 16.34
N MET A 272 -9.47 -10.09 17.58
CA MET A 272 -8.83 -8.85 18.03
C MET A 272 -7.48 -9.14 18.67
N TYR A 273 -6.44 -8.44 18.22
CA TYR A 273 -5.06 -8.63 18.67
C TYR A 273 -4.53 -7.30 19.17
N GLN A 274 -4.41 -7.20 20.49
CA GLN A 274 -4.07 -5.99 21.20
C GLN A 274 -2.79 -6.17 22.02
N SER A 275 -1.87 -5.24 21.82
CA SER A 275 -0.60 -5.13 22.52
C SER A 275 -0.53 -3.79 23.25
N GLU A 276 -0.56 -3.82 24.58
CA GLU A 276 -0.46 -2.61 25.37
C GLU A 276 0.79 -2.56 26.24
N ASP A 277 1.47 -1.44 26.17
CA ASP A 277 2.65 -1.12 26.94
C ASP A 277 2.65 0.39 27.19
N SER A 278 3.33 0.82 28.24
CA SER A 278 3.54 2.22 28.58
C SER A 278 4.79 2.83 27.96
N THR A 279 5.77 2.04 27.47
CA THR A 279 7.13 2.55 27.16
C THR A 279 7.86 2.05 25.91
N SER A 280 7.48 0.93 25.27
CA SER A 280 8.31 0.35 24.20
C SER A 280 7.76 0.46 22.77
N ALA A 281 8.63 0.88 21.85
CA ALA A 281 8.40 0.80 20.40
C ALA A 281 8.40 -0.64 19.84
N LEU A 282 8.77 -1.64 20.66
CA LEU A 282 8.76 -3.06 20.29
C LEU A 282 7.44 -3.76 20.62
N SER A 283 6.53 -3.07 21.32
CA SER A 283 5.19 -3.56 21.68
C SER A 283 4.22 -3.47 20.51
N ILE A 284 4.45 -4.35 19.54
CA ILE A 284 3.76 -4.46 18.25
C ILE A 284 2.76 -5.64 18.33
N PRO A 285 1.48 -5.47 17.96
CA PRO A 285 0.49 -6.55 18.00
C PRO A 285 0.95 -7.82 17.29
N VAL A 286 1.50 -7.69 16.09
CA VAL A 286 2.04 -8.81 15.31
C VAL A 286 3.49 -8.54 14.93
N LEU A 287 4.42 -9.11 15.71
CA LEU A 287 5.86 -9.01 15.50
C LEU A 287 6.40 -10.34 14.95
N CYS A 288 6.64 -10.40 13.64
CA CYS A 288 7.04 -11.61 12.93
C CYS A 288 8.19 -11.35 11.94
N THR A 289 9.43 -11.35 12.43
CA THR A 289 10.63 -11.04 11.61
C THR A 289 11.37 -12.30 11.18
N GLY A 290 12.29 -12.19 10.22
CA GLY A 290 13.02 -13.32 9.64
C GLY A 290 12.23 -14.02 8.52
N ASN A 291 12.48 -15.31 8.29
CA ASN A 291 11.82 -16.08 7.24
C ASN A 291 10.38 -16.52 7.59
N ASN A 292 9.76 -15.87 8.58
CA ASN A 292 8.41 -16.15 9.06
C ASN A 292 7.37 -15.56 8.10
N LYS A 293 6.29 -16.30 7.87
CA LYS A 293 5.20 -15.91 6.96
C LYS A 293 3.94 -15.68 7.75
N VAL A 294 3.35 -14.50 7.58
CA VAL A 294 2.11 -14.12 8.25
C VAL A 294 1.05 -13.76 7.23
N GLU A 295 -0.12 -14.39 7.37
CA GLU A 295 -1.33 -14.07 6.62
C GLU A 295 -2.39 -13.53 7.59
N ILE A 296 -2.87 -12.31 7.35
CA ILE A 296 -3.89 -11.68 8.20
C ILE A 296 -5.13 -11.40 7.37
N ILE A 297 -6.29 -11.89 7.81
CA ILE A 297 -7.57 -11.73 7.10
C ILE A 297 -8.62 -11.27 8.08
N GLY A 298 -9.06 -10.02 7.95
CA GLY A 298 -10.22 -9.48 8.68
C GLY A 298 -10.04 -9.39 10.21
N ALA A 299 -8.80 -9.35 10.70
CA ALA A 299 -8.51 -9.19 12.12
C ALA A 299 -8.41 -7.71 12.51
N GLN A 300 -8.82 -7.38 13.73
CA GLN A 300 -8.62 -6.06 14.34
C GLN A 300 -7.30 -6.02 15.09
N LEU A 301 -6.46 -5.04 14.79
CA LEU A 301 -5.17 -4.82 15.46
C LEU A 301 -5.20 -3.51 16.23
N SER A 302 -4.66 -3.53 17.45
CA SER A 302 -4.55 -2.35 18.33
C SER A 302 -3.24 -2.38 19.11
N GLY A 303 -2.48 -1.30 19.11
CA GLY A 303 -1.15 -1.26 19.72
C GLY A 303 -0.78 0.11 20.28
N TYR A 304 0.47 0.27 20.70
CA TYR A 304 1.01 1.54 21.17
C TYR A 304 1.03 2.59 20.04
N TRP A 305 0.63 3.83 20.36
CA TRP A 305 0.33 4.93 19.42
C TRP A 305 1.41 5.26 18.38
N SER A 306 2.68 4.94 18.65
CA SER A 306 3.81 5.24 17.76
C SER A 306 4.47 3.99 17.15
N ALA A 307 4.02 2.79 17.52
CA ALA A 307 4.56 1.53 17.00
C ALA A 307 3.70 1.06 15.81
N PRO A 308 4.30 0.41 14.79
CA PRO A 308 3.51 -0.19 13.72
C PRO A 308 2.61 -1.30 14.27
N MET A 309 1.43 -1.51 13.66
CA MET A 309 0.53 -2.60 14.07
C MET A 309 1.05 -3.99 13.68
N VAL A 310 1.85 -4.06 12.60
CA VAL A 310 2.46 -5.29 12.11
C VAL A 310 3.90 -4.99 11.70
N LYS A 311 4.85 -5.83 12.12
CA LYS A 311 6.25 -5.78 11.68
C LYS A 311 6.72 -7.17 11.26
N GLY A 312 7.22 -7.28 10.03
CA GLY A 312 7.68 -8.56 9.50
C GLY A 312 8.12 -8.49 8.05
N ASP A 313 8.93 -9.47 7.65
CA ASP A 313 9.59 -9.47 6.33
C ASP A 313 8.69 -10.09 5.23
N ASN A 314 7.71 -10.93 5.60
CA ASN A 314 6.80 -11.61 4.67
C ASN A 314 5.34 -11.58 5.17
N ILE A 315 4.68 -10.43 5.06
CA ILE A 315 3.29 -10.20 5.50
C ILE A 315 2.37 -10.08 4.28
N ILE A 316 1.25 -10.81 4.29
CA ILE A 316 0.22 -10.78 3.24
C ILE A 316 -1.17 -10.66 3.90
N GLY A 317 -2.07 -9.87 3.30
CA GLY A 317 -3.50 -9.85 3.67
C GLY A 317 -4.04 -8.49 4.12
N GLU A 318 -5.32 -8.49 4.53
CA GLU A 318 -6.09 -7.31 4.94
C GLU A 318 -6.39 -7.36 6.44
N TYR A 319 -6.16 -6.26 7.15
CA TYR A 319 -6.43 -6.12 8.57
C TYR A 319 -7.02 -4.74 8.86
N TYR A 320 -7.86 -4.69 9.90
CA TYR A 320 -8.45 -3.45 10.38
C TYR A 320 -7.55 -2.88 11.47
N VAL A 321 -7.09 -1.65 11.27
CA VAL A 321 -6.35 -0.91 12.30
C VAL A 321 -7.38 -0.06 13.04
N ASN A 322 -7.44 -0.18 14.36
CA ASN A 322 -8.32 0.65 15.20
C ASN A 322 -7.78 2.08 15.40
N GLU A 323 -6.78 2.51 14.63
CA GLU A 323 -6.43 3.91 14.47
C GLU A 323 -7.57 4.62 13.73
N ILE A 324 -7.85 5.86 14.11
CA ILE A 324 -8.83 6.74 13.48
C ILE A 324 -8.51 6.86 11.98
N ARG A 325 -9.28 6.10 11.16
CA ARG A 325 -9.44 6.10 9.68
C ARG A 325 -8.36 6.81 8.83
N LYS A 326 -7.66 6.03 8.01
CA LYS A 326 -7.59 6.21 6.54
C LYS A 326 -7.40 4.85 5.84
N THR A 327 -8.39 4.49 5.03
CA THR A 327 -8.55 3.24 4.28
C THR A 327 -7.38 2.98 3.31
N TYR A 328 -6.77 1.79 3.35
CA TYR A 328 -5.88 1.28 2.30
C TYR A 328 -6.53 0.05 1.63
N HIS A 329 -6.93 0.16 0.37
CA HIS A 329 -7.22 -1.00 -0.48
C HIS A 329 -5.99 -1.27 -1.37
N ARG A 330 -5.59 -2.54 -1.51
CA ARG A 330 -4.48 -2.96 -2.38
C ARG A 330 -4.99 -3.62 -3.67
N GLN A 331 -5.10 -2.83 -4.72
CA GLN A 331 -4.80 -3.18 -6.11
C GLN A 331 -4.48 -1.85 -6.83
N SER A 332 -3.53 -1.89 -7.75
CA SER A 332 -2.72 -0.76 -8.23
C SER A 332 -3.48 0.37 -8.94
N ASP A 333 -4.22 1.21 -8.22
CA ASP A 333 -4.66 2.52 -8.70
C ASP A 333 -4.31 3.59 -7.66
N PHE A 334 -3.39 4.48 -8.02
CA PHE A 334 -2.96 5.61 -7.21
C PHE A 334 -4.04 6.69 -7.20
N TYR A 335 -5.08 6.50 -6.39
CA TYR A 335 -6.10 7.52 -6.13
C TYR A 335 -5.69 8.40 -4.96
N LEU A 336 -5.48 9.68 -5.27
CA LEU A 336 -5.27 10.72 -4.29
C LEU A 336 -6.43 11.71 -4.43
N SER A 337 -7.36 11.71 -3.45
CA SER A 337 -8.28 12.83 -3.16
C SER A 337 -8.33 13.14 -1.65
N ASP A 338 -8.62 14.39 -1.28
CA ASP A 338 -8.70 14.82 0.13
C ASP A 338 -10.15 14.68 0.63
N PRO A 339 -10.41 14.82 1.94
CA PRO A 339 -11.76 14.72 2.49
C PRO A 339 -12.75 15.79 1.98
N ASN A 340 -12.28 16.83 1.30
CA ASN A 340 -13.06 17.93 0.75
C ASN A 340 -13.22 17.86 -0.78
N GLY A 341 -12.62 16.86 -1.43
CA GLY A 341 -12.74 16.62 -2.87
C GLY A 341 -11.69 17.33 -3.74
N GLU A 342 -10.61 17.85 -3.18
CA GLU A 342 -9.53 18.48 -3.95
C GLU A 342 -8.46 17.45 -4.39
N PRO A 343 -7.77 17.65 -5.53
CA PRO A 343 -6.82 16.67 -6.08
C PRO A 343 -5.60 16.48 -5.16
N VAL A 344 -5.27 15.23 -4.81
CA VAL A 344 -4.26 14.92 -3.76
C VAL A 344 -2.90 14.47 -4.27
N PHE A 345 -2.60 14.52 -5.59
CA PHE A 345 -1.21 14.33 -6.02
C PHE A 345 -0.43 15.64 -6.08
N THR A 346 0.17 15.99 -4.94
CA THR A 346 1.10 17.12 -4.82
C THR A 346 2.55 16.64 -4.87
N ILE A 347 3.35 17.20 -5.79
CA ILE A 347 4.82 17.10 -5.76
C ILE A 347 5.35 18.43 -5.19
N GLU A 348 5.71 18.44 -3.92
CA GLU A 348 6.25 19.60 -3.21
C GLU A 348 7.74 19.38 -2.89
N ASN A 349 8.53 20.44 -3.02
CA ASN A 349 9.92 20.47 -2.55
C ASN A 349 10.16 21.82 -1.86
N ASN A 350 10.29 21.79 -0.54
CA ASN A 350 10.46 22.98 0.30
C ASN A 350 11.94 23.40 0.44
N ASN A 351 12.83 22.85 -0.38
CA ASN A 351 14.22 23.26 -0.46
C ASN A 351 14.37 24.47 -1.40
N THR A 352 15.04 25.52 -0.95
CA THR A 352 15.29 26.74 -1.75
C THR A 352 16.25 26.53 -2.92
N THR A 353 16.97 25.41 -2.95
CA THR A 353 17.97 25.06 -3.97
C THR A 353 17.44 24.11 -5.04
N TYR A 354 16.37 23.36 -4.75
CA TYR A 354 15.85 22.32 -5.65
C TYR A 354 14.38 22.52 -5.94
N SER A 355 14.03 22.47 -7.22
CA SER A 355 12.67 22.58 -7.69
C SER A 355 11.89 21.26 -7.59
N PRO A 356 10.58 21.28 -7.28
CA PRO A 356 9.74 20.09 -7.38
C PRO A 356 9.58 19.69 -8.85
N GLN A 357 9.79 18.40 -9.15
CA GLN A 357 9.73 17.88 -10.52
C GLN A 357 9.35 16.39 -10.56
N LEU A 358 8.69 16.01 -11.65
CA LEU A 358 8.47 14.63 -12.09
C LEU A 358 9.43 14.30 -13.22
N LYS A 359 10.10 13.14 -13.14
CA LYS A 359 11.08 12.70 -14.14
C LYS A 359 10.66 11.37 -14.78
N PHE A 360 10.72 11.33 -16.10
CA PHE A 360 10.58 10.14 -16.92
C PHE A 360 11.96 9.77 -17.46
N LYS A 361 12.53 8.64 -16.99
CA LYS A 361 13.90 8.23 -17.35
C LYS A 361 13.92 6.82 -17.95
N LYS A 362 14.64 6.68 -19.07
CA LYS A 362 15.08 5.39 -19.64
C LYS A 362 16.53 5.56 -20.09
N ASP A 363 17.46 4.87 -19.43
CA ASP A 363 18.90 5.02 -19.65
C ASP A 363 19.38 6.48 -19.52
N THR A 364 19.93 7.07 -20.59
CA THR A 364 20.36 8.47 -20.66
C THR A 364 19.23 9.42 -21.10
N SER A 365 18.12 8.91 -21.61
CA SER A 365 16.97 9.72 -22.00
C SER A 365 16.16 10.11 -20.77
N VAL A 366 16.05 11.42 -20.53
CA VAL A 366 15.27 11.99 -19.43
C VAL A 366 14.35 13.08 -19.97
N PHE A 367 13.09 13.04 -19.56
CA PHE A 367 12.20 14.19 -19.61
C PHE A 367 11.79 14.56 -18.19
N SER A 368 11.90 15.83 -17.85
CA SER A 368 11.51 16.36 -16.55
C SER A 368 10.42 17.41 -16.74
N MET A 369 9.45 17.44 -15.82
CA MET A 369 8.46 18.52 -15.72
C MET A 369 8.29 18.97 -14.27
N GLY A 370 8.06 20.25 -14.05
CA GLY A 370 7.92 20.76 -12.68
C GLY A 370 7.87 22.28 -12.59
N ILE A 371 7.95 22.79 -11.36
CA ILE A 371 7.93 24.22 -11.05
C ILE A 371 9.36 24.69 -10.77
N ASP A 372 9.92 25.54 -11.61
CA ASP A 372 11.24 26.13 -11.41
C ASP A 372 11.19 27.26 -10.37
N THR A 373 11.44 26.87 -9.11
CA THR A 373 11.48 27.77 -7.95
C THR A 373 12.64 28.77 -8.01
N GLY A 374 13.70 28.49 -8.78
CA GLY A 374 14.79 29.44 -9.03
C GLY A 374 14.45 30.52 -10.06
N ASN A 375 13.33 30.39 -10.77
CA ASN A 375 12.94 31.27 -11.87
C ASN A 375 11.47 31.67 -11.78
N ALA A 376 11.08 32.30 -10.66
CA ALA A 376 9.73 32.83 -10.42
C ALA A 376 8.62 31.77 -10.54
N ASN A 377 8.86 30.55 -10.04
CA ASN A 377 7.86 29.48 -9.93
C ASN A 377 7.16 29.13 -11.26
N ARG A 378 7.88 29.20 -12.37
CA ARG A 378 7.34 28.89 -13.71
C ARG A 378 7.17 27.39 -13.89
N PHE A 379 6.09 26.96 -14.55
CA PHE A 379 5.96 25.57 -14.98
C PHE A 379 6.85 25.32 -16.19
N LYS A 380 7.60 24.21 -16.18
CA LYS A 380 8.55 23.85 -17.24
C LYS A 380 8.44 22.39 -17.65
N ILE A 381 8.76 22.13 -18.91
CA ILE A 381 9.06 20.80 -19.46
C ILE A 381 10.44 20.86 -20.11
N TYR A 382 11.28 19.86 -19.84
CA TYR A 382 12.67 19.83 -20.29
C TYR A 382 13.15 18.42 -20.64
N SER A 383 13.89 18.29 -21.74
CA SER A 383 14.54 17.06 -22.22
C SER A 383 15.87 16.70 -21.51
N GLY A 384 15.93 16.93 -20.20
CA GLY A 384 17.11 16.58 -19.39
C GLY A 384 16.80 16.45 -17.89
N ASP A 385 17.85 16.23 -17.09
CA ASP A 385 17.73 15.81 -15.69
C ASP A 385 17.35 16.94 -14.71
N GLY A 386 17.40 18.22 -15.11
CA GLY A 386 17.05 19.33 -14.23
C GLY A 386 16.32 20.45 -14.95
N ILE A 387 15.15 20.84 -14.44
CA ILE A 387 14.32 21.93 -14.99
C ILE A 387 14.91 23.36 -14.80
N MET A 388 16.10 23.48 -14.19
CA MET A 388 16.68 24.77 -13.76
C MET A 388 17.66 25.43 -14.75
N THR A 389 18.11 24.76 -15.82
CA THR A 389 19.27 25.26 -16.61
C THR A 389 18.94 25.71 -18.04
N THR A 390 17.74 25.43 -18.57
CA THR A 390 17.38 25.69 -19.98
C THR A 390 15.89 26.04 -20.15
N TYR A 391 15.47 26.36 -21.39
CA TYR A 391 14.21 27.05 -21.69
C TYR A 391 13.43 26.49 -22.88
N GLU A 392 13.25 25.17 -22.92
CA GLU A 392 12.53 24.48 -23.99
C GLU A 392 11.04 24.83 -24.02
N PHE A 393 10.30 24.55 -22.94
CA PHE A 393 8.89 24.89 -22.79
C PHE A 393 8.60 25.47 -21.40
N VAL A 394 7.98 26.64 -21.37
CA VAL A 394 7.78 27.45 -20.16
C VAL A 394 6.36 27.99 -20.12
N ILE A 395 5.71 27.93 -18.96
CA ILE A 395 4.47 28.66 -18.68
C ILE A 395 4.72 29.57 -17.48
N LYS A 396 4.48 30.87 -17.67
CA LYS A 396 4.53 31.87 -16.60
C LYS A 396 3.32 31.76 -15.68
N ASP A 397 3.45 32.34 -14.49
CA ASP A 397 2.35 32.56 -13.55
C ASP A 397 1.22 33.43 -14.13
N ASP A 398 1.53 34.30 -15.10
CA ASP A 398 0.55 35.09 -15.89
C ASP A 398 -0.10 34.32 -17.07
N GLY A 399 0.27 33.05 -17.25
CA GLY A 399 -0.26 32.14 -18.26
C GLY A 399 0.33 32.27 -19.66
N ASN A 400 1.38 33.09 -19.86
CA ASN A 400 2.07 33.17 -21.15
C ASN A 400 2.97 31.95 -21.37
N ILE A 401 2.91 31.37 -22.58
CA ILE A 401 3.65 30.17 -22.98
C ILE A 401 4.86 30.56 -23.81
N GLY A 402 6.04 30.12 -23.39
CA GLY A 402 7.30 30.29 -24.11
C GLY A 402 7.82 28.95 -24.64
N MET A 403 8.18 28.90 -25.93
CA MET A 403 8.99 27.82 -26.49
C MET A 403 10.35 28.39 -26.90
N GLY A 404 11.44 27.89 -26.33
CA GLY A 404 12.78 28.46 -26.55
C GLY A 404 13.02 29.82 -25.87
N THR A 405 12.10 30.31 -25.04
CA THR A 405 12.22 31.60 -24.32
C THR A 405 11.73 31.47 -22.89
N LEU A 406 12.44 32.08 -21.95
CA LEU A 406 12.01 32.15 -20.54
C LEU A 406 10.98 33.23 -20.31
N ASN A 407 10.98 34.29 -21.12
CA ASN A 407 10.25 35.52 -20.84
C ASN A 407 9.26 35.85 -21.96
N PRO A 408 8.31 34.95 -22.28
CA PRO A 408 7.30 35.24 -23.29
C PRO A 408 6.56 36.55 -22.96
N VAL A 409 6.54 37.51 -23.87
CA VAL A 409 5.79 38.78 -23.74
C VAL A 409 4.43 38.72 -24.42
N ALA A 410 4.17 37.66 -25.18
CA ALA A 410 2.88 37.33 -25.78
C ALA A 410 2.32 36.02 -25.21
N LYS A 411 1.04 35.73 -25.48
CA LYS A 411 0.36 34.52 -25.00
C LYS A 411 1.06 33.22 -25.45
N LEU A 412 1.60 33.22 -26.66
CA LEU A 412 2.53 32.21 -27.16
C LEU A 412 3.70 32.93 -27.81
N GLU A 413 4.91 32.68 -27.34
CA GLU A 413 6.14 33.17 -27.96
C GLU A 413 7.05 31.97 -28.28
N VAL A 414 7.43 31.85 -29.55
CA VAL A 414 8.38 30.84 -30.01
C VAL A 414 9.66 31.56 -30.41
N ALA A 415 10.72 31.40 -29.62
CA ALA A 415 12.05 31.87 -29.99
C ALA A 415 12.70 30.82 -30.91
N GLY A 416 12.35 30.90 -32.19
CA GLY A 416 12.83 29.97 -33.21
C GLY A 416 11.89 29.93 -34.41
N THR A 417 12.02 28.87 -35.21
CA THR A 417 11.14 28.63 -36.37
C THR A 417 9.90 27.86 -35.93
N LEU A 418 8.72 28.43 -36.18
CA LEU A 418 7.46 27.70 -36.06
C LEU A 418 7.13 27.05 -37.42
N LEU A 419 7.13 25.72 -37.47
CA LEU A 419 6.52 25.01 -38.59
C LEU A 419 5.01 24.99 -38.38
N TYR A 420 4.29 25.79 -39.17
CA TYR A 420 2.83 25.75 -39.22
C TYR A 420 2.42 24.92 -40.43
N GLN A 421 2.01 23.67 -40.20
CA GLN A 421 1.50 22.79 -41.25
C GLN A 421 -0.02 22.71 -41.12
N ASP A 422 -0.72 23.47 -41.95
CA ASP A 422 -2.17 23.32 -42.07
C ASP A 422 -2.47 22.18 -43.06
N TYR A 423 -3.03 21.07 -42.56
CA TYR A 423 -3.62 20.03 -43.40
C TYR A 423 -5.14 20.27 -43.45
N CYS A 424 -5.54 21.29 -44.18
CA CYS A 424 -6.93 21.47 -44.58
C CYS A 424 -7.15 20.66 -45.87
N ALA A 425 -7.68 19.45 -45.75
CA ALA A 425 -8.36 18.81 -46.87
C ALA A 425 -9.69 19.55 -47.07
N ASP A 426 -9.69 20.67 -47.80
CA ASP A 426 -10.91 21.19 -48.42
C ASP A 426 -11.13 20.40 -49.72
N PRO A 427 -12.10 19.47 -49.79
CA PRO A 427 -12.36 18.72 -51.00
C PRO A 427 -12.94 19.59 -52.13
N ASN A 428 -13.27 20.86 -51.86
CA ASN A 428 -14.00 21.74 -52.78
C ASN A 428 -13.30 23.07 -53.10
N GLY A 429 -12.02 23.24 -52.73
CA GLY A 429 -11.12 24.23 -53.33
C GLY A 429 -11.54 25.71 -53.26
N THR A 430 -12.25 26.14 -52.21
CA THR A 430 -12.63 27.56 -52.01
C THR A 430 -12.20 28.13 -50.66
N GLY A 431 -11.51 27.37 -49.81
CA GLY A 431 -10.92 27.86 -48.57
C GLY A 431 -9.77 28.84 -48.81
N ASP A 432 -10.07 30.13 -48.69
CA ASP A 432 -9.10 31.23 -48.67
C ASP A 432 -8.06 30.96 -47.56
N ARG A 433 -6.80 30.74 -47.94
CA ARG A 433 -5.70 30.34 -47.02
C ARG A 433 -5.09 31.57 -46.37
N THR A 434 -5.73 32.13 -45.34
CA THR A 434 -5.24 33.35 -44.69
C THR A 434 -4.44 33.04 -43.41
N ILE A 435 -3.09 33.05 -43.48
CA ILE A 435 -2.26 33.28 -42.28
C ILE A 435 -2.35 34.78 -41.96
N THR A 436 -3.27 35.16 -41.08
CA THR A 436 -3.44 36.55 -40.66
C THR A 436 -2.39 36.91 -39.60
N LEU A 437 -1.30 37.59 -40.00
CA LEU A 437 -0.34 38.19 -39.07
C LEU A 437 -0.79 39.63 -38.76
N SER A 438 -1.68 39.78 -37.78
CA SER A 438 -2.31 41.07 -37.46
C SER A 438 -1.37 42.16 -36.91
N SER A 439 -0.09 41.87 -36.67
CA SER A 439 0.89 42.87 -36.20
C SER A 439 2.36 42.43 -36.35
N SER A 440 2.85 42.16 -37.56
CA SER A 440 4.28 41.88 -37.76
C SER A 440 5.08 43.18 -37.85
N ARG A 441 5.98 43.46 -36.88
CA ARG A 441 7.08 44.42 -37.08
C ARG A 441 8.09 43.78 -38.05
N GLY A 442 7.96 44.06 -39.35
CA GLY A 442 8.96 43.68 -40.36
C GLY A 442 9.10 42.18 -40.64
N GLY A 443 8.02 41.41 -40.55
CA GLY A 443 8.03 39.99 -40.94
C GLY A 443 7.98 39.85 -42.47
N THR A 444 8.95 39.16 -43.05
CA THR A 444 8.95 38.79 -44.48
C THR A 444 8.25 37.44 -44.65
N LEU A 445 7.07 37.43 -45.27
CA LEU A 445 6.46 36.18 -45.75
C LEU A 445 7.19 35.78 -47.04
N THR A 446 7.88 34.64 -47.03
CA THR A 446 8.51 34.05 -48.23
C THR A 446 7.84 32.71 -48.49
N ASP A 447 7.04 32.64 -49.54
CA ASP A 447 6.60 31.37 -50.09
C ASP A 447 7.71 30.84 -51.02
N ARG A 448 8.27 29.67 -50.69
CA ARG A 448 9.41 29.09 -51.42
C ARG A 448 9.00 28.04 -52.45
N ASP A 449 7.72 27.69 -52.55
CA ASP A 449 7.19 26.66 -53.48
C ASP A 449 6.17 27.23 -54.48
N LEU A 450 6.26 28.52 -54.77
CA LEU A 450 5.45 29.25 -55.75
C LEU A 450 5.62 28.69 -57.18
N THR A 451 4.86 27.66 -57.51
CA THR A 451 4.66 27.16 -58.89
C THR A 451 3.34 27.63 -59.49
N GLY A 452 2.79 28.75 -59.00
CA GLY A 452 1.54 29.36 -59.46
C GLY A 452 1.36 30.82 -58.98
N ASN A 453 0.19 31.41 -59.24
CA ASN A 453 -0.12 32.79 -58.85
C ASN A 453 -0.29 32.91 -57.31
N ALA A 454 0.32 33.92 -56.67
CA ALA A 454 -0.04 34.31 -55.29
C ALA A 454 -0.65 35.72 -55.27
N ASP A 455 -1.84 35.82 -54.68
CA ASP A 455 -2.46 37.10 -54.36
C ASP A 455 -1.93 37.56 -52.98
N PHE A 456 -1.22 38.69 -52.93
CA PHE A 456 -0.76 39.29 -51.68
C PHE A 456 -1.72 40.42 -51.29
N ILE A 457 -2.73 40.09 -50.47
CA ILE A 457 -3.77 41.05 -50.06
C ILE A 457 -3.33 41.77 -48.78
N LEU A 458 -3.07 43.07 -48.84
CA LEU A 458 -2.86 43.90 -47.64
C LEU A 458 -4.19 44.43 -47.14
N TYR A 459 -4.61 43.98 -45.95
CA TYR A 459 -5.74 44.58 -45.24
C TYR A 459 -5.26 45.77 -44.42
N ASN A 460 -5.72 46.99 -44.74
CA ASN A 460 -5.75 48.10 -43.80
C ASN A 460 -7.21 48.24 -43.31
N ALA A 461 -7.42 48.51 -42.02
CA ALA A 461 -8.68 48.40 -41.30
C ALA A 461 -9.87 49.18 -41.90
N ASN A 462 -9.69 50.01 -42.93
CA ASN A 462 -10.76 50.82 -43.54
C ASN A 462 -10.83 50.83 -45.08
N VAL A 463 -9.94 50.14 -45.82
CA VAL A 463 -10.01 50.00 -47.31
C VAL A 463 -9.35 48.69 -47.74
N VAL A 464 -9.97 47.94 -48.66
CA VAL A 464 -9.35 46.77 -49.32
C VAL A 464 -8.49 47.27 -50.48
N LEU A 465 -7.17 47.13 -50.37
CA LEU A 465 -6.24 47.26 -51.48
C LEU A 465 -5.75 45.85 -51.85
N SER A 466 -6.15 45.35 -53.01
CA SER A 466 -5.67 44.08 -53.54
C SER A 466 -4.48 44.33 -54.48
N MET A 467 -3.27 43.95 -54.06
CA MET A 467 -2.10 43.91 -54.94
C MET A 467 -1.92 42.46 -55.42
N ARG A 468 -1.89 42.24 -56.75
CA ARG A 468 -1.61 40.93 -57.34
C ARG A 468 -0.20 40.94 -57.91
N ILE A 469 0.69 40.12 -57.34
CA ILE A 469 2.04 39.94 -57.90
C ILE A 469 2.01 38.67 -58.75
N LEU A 470 2.07 38.83 -60.07
CA LEU A 470 2.04 37.73 -61.01
C LEU A 470 3.47 37.39 -61.46
N ILE A 471 4.02 36.28 -60.95
CA ILE A 471 5.33 35.78 -61.37
C ILE A 471 5.11 34.76 -62.49
N VAL A 472 5.51 35.11 -63.72
CA VAL A 472 5.51 34.17 -64.86
C VAL A 472 6.92 34.09 -65.45
N ASN A 473 7.49 32.88 -65.46
CA ASN A 473 8.76 32.55 -66.14
C ASN A 473 9.92 33.51 -65.81
N GLY A 474 10.17 33.75 -64.52
CA GLY A 474 11.35 34.52 -64.05
C GLY A 474 11.31 36.03 -64.33
N THR A 475 10.18 36.56 -64.79
CA THR A 475 9.94 38.02 -64.84
C THR A 475 8.99 38.40 -63.70
N TYR A 476 9.35 39.39 -62.87
CA TYR A 476 8.51 39.90 -61.78
C TYR A 476 7.54 40.96 -62.34
N ASN A 477 6.25 40.64 -62.49
CA ASN A 477 5.23 41.64 -62.82
C ASN A 477 4.41 41.98 -61.57
N ILE A 478 4.29 43.26 -61.25
CA ILE A 478 3.43 43.76 -60.18
C ILE A 478 2.19 44.39 -60.84
N SER A 479 1.03 43.75 -60.72
CA SER A 479 -0.25 44.31 -61.17
C SER A 479 -1.04 44.81 -59.95
N VAL A 480 -1.26 46.11 -59.88
CA VAL A 480 -2.11 46.71 -58.84
C VAL A 480 -3.46 47.02 -59.47
N VAL A 481 -4.55 46.49 -58.91
CA VAL A 481 -5.91 46.83 -59.31
C VAL A 481 -6.51 47.70 -58.20
N PRO A 482 -6.40 49.03 -58.28
CA PRO A 482 -7.04 49.89 -57.30
C PRO A 482 -8.57 49.78 -57.43
N PRO A 483 -9.34 49.84 -56.33
CA PRO A 483 -10.78 50.05 -56.43
C PRO A 483 -11.06 51.38 -57.15
N THR A 484 -12.17 51.46 -57.89
CA THR A 484 -12.53 52.62 -58.73
C THR A 484 -12.34 53.94 -57.95
N GLY A 485 -11.37 54.75 -58.39
CA GLY A 485 -11.02 56.04 -57.81
C GLY A 485 -9.82 56.10 -56.85
N GLY A 486 -9.11 54.99 -56.59
CA GLY A 486 -7.91 54.98 -55.73
C GLY A 486 -6.59 55.16 -56.50
N LYS A 487 -5.71 56.08 -56.05
CA LYS A 487 -4.35 56.28 -56.59
C LYS A 487 -3.33 55.35 -55.92
N LEU A 488 -2.34 54.86 -56.67
CA LEU A 488 -1.18 54.11 -56.16
C LEU A 488 -0.04 55.08 -55.80
N TRP A 489 0.39 55.15 -54.54
CA TRP A 489 1.50 55.99 -54.09
C TRP A 489 2.76 55.15 -53.85
N MET A 490 3.84 55.42 -54.58
CA MET A 490 5.18 54.85 -54.33
C MET A 490 6.10 55.98 -53.86
N ASP A 491 6.52 55.97 -52.59
CA ASP A 491 7.28 57.08 -52.00
C ASP A 491 8.77 57.04 -52.36
N GLY A 492 9.33 58.20 -52.75
CA GLY A 492 10.77 58.42 -52.89
C GLY A 492 11.23 59.41 -53.96
N THR A 493 10.44 59.66 -55.00
CA THR A 493 10.57 60.80 -55.93
C THR A 493 9.19 61.06 -56.51
N ALA A 494 8.67 62.27 -56.32
CA ALA A 494 7.29 62.65 -56.64
C ALA A 494 6.91 62.27 -58.09
N LEU A 495 5.99 61.33 -58.21
CA LEU A 495 4.99 61.36 -59.28
C LEU A 495 3.93 62.35 -58.79
N ASP A 496 3.74 63.44 -59.51
CA ASP A 496 2.86 64.49 -59.06
C ASP A 496 1.39 64.12 -59.30
N ALA A 497 0.47 64.96 -58.81
CA ALA A 497 -0.95 64.63 -58.83
C ALA A 497 -1.56 64.46 -60.25
N ASN A 498 -0.80 64.75 -61.31
CA ASN A 498 -1.19 64.67 -62.71
C ASN A 498 -0.59 63.48 -63.48
N ASP A 499 0.25 62.66 -62.85
CA ASP A 499 0.78 61.44 -63.46
C ASP A 499 -0.25 60.31 -63.38
N GLU A 500 -1.05 60.14 -64.43
CA GLU A 500 -2.04 59.06 -64.57
C GLU A 500 -1.50 57.98 -65.54
N ILE A 501 -1.16 56.81 -65.00
CA ILE A 501 -0.94 55.62 -65.83
C ILE A 501 -2.30 54.93 -66.00
N ASP A 502 -3.01 55.28 -67.06
CA ASP A 502 -4.27 54.63 -67.46
C ASP A 502 -3.99 53.26 -68.07
N LEU A 503 -4.47 52.19 -67.42
CA LEU A 503 -4.30 50.79 -67.85
C LEU A 503 -5.60 50.18 -68.40
N SER A 504 -6.57 51.00 -68.78
CA SER A 504 -7.95 50.57 -68.99
C SER A 504 -8.26 49.65 -70.20
N SER A 505 -7.28 49.09 -70.93
CA SER A 505 -7.66 48.20 -72.04
C SER A 505 -6.74 47.06 -72.50
N ASN A 506 -5.59 46.76 -71.91
CA ASN A 506 -4.73 45.67 -72.44
C ASN A 506 -4.25 44.70 -71.35
N GLU A 507 -4.76 43.47 -71.46
CA GLU A 507 -4.29 42.33 -70.68
C GLU A 507 -2.93 41.87 -71.25
N GLY A 508 -1.84 42.05 -70.49
CA GLY A 508 -0.52 41.49 -70.83
C GLY A 508 0.65 42.48 -71.05
N ASP A 509 0.46 43.78 -70.84
CA ASP A 509 1.54 44.76 -71.04
C ASP A 509 2.56 44.75 -69.88
N LYS A 510 3.86 44.70 -70.22
CA LYS A 510 5.00 44.77 -69.30
C LYS A 510 5.61 46.17 -69.31
N PHE A 511 5.83 46.75 -68.13
CA PHE A 511 6.60 47.98 -67.95
C PHE A 511 7.95 47.66 -67.34
N ASN A 512 9.05 48.05 -68.02
CA ASN A 512 10.39 48.00 -67.45
C ASN A 512 10.81 49.42 -67.05
N LEU A 513 11.04 49.64 -65.75
CA LEU A 513 11.57 50.90 -65.23
C LEU A 513 13.06 50.73 -64.90
N THR A 514 13.91 51.46 -65.63
CA THR A 514 15.38 51.40 -65.45
C THR A 514 15.89 52.73 -64.93
N ARG A 515 16.53 52.75 -63.75
CA ARG A 515 17.14 53.95 -63.20
C ARG A 515 18.53 54.16 -63.80
N ARG A 516 18.77 55.28 -64.48
CA ARG A 516 20.10 55.67 -64.97
C ARG A 516 20.45 57.09 -64.54
N TYR A 517 21.74 57.42 -64.58
CA TYR A 517 22.12 58.82 -64.48
C TYR A 517 21.72 59.55 -65.77
N SER A 518 21.16 60.75 -65.64
CA SER A 518 20.87 61.64 -66.77
C SER A 518 22.10 61.84 -67.64
N ALA A 519 21.92 62.10 -68.94
CA ALA A 519 23.02 62.31 -69.87
C ALA A 519 23.95 63.48 -69.47
N SER A 520 23.47 64.39 -68.62
CA SER A 520 24.23 65.49 -68.01
C SER A 520 24.96 65.11 -66.70
N GLY A 521 24.79 63.88 -66.21
CA GLY A 521 25.42 63.39 -64.97
C GLY A 521 24.92 64.08 -63.70
N SER A 522 23.81 64.80 -63.74
CA SER A 522 23.41 65.73 -62.66
C SER A 522 22.30 65.19 -61.75
N ALA A 523 21.54 64.19 -62.21
CA ALA A 523 20.48 63.54 -61.44
C ALA A 523 20.23 62.12 -61.93
N TRP A 524 19.65 61.28 -61.08
CA TRP A 524 19.09 60.01 -61.49
C TRP A 524 17.74 60.23 -62.18
N VAL A 525 17.56 59.66 -63.37
CA VAL A 525 16.32 59.65 -64.13
C VAL A 525 15.83 58.21 -64.30
N TRP A 526 14.52 58.04 -64.42
CA TRP A 526 13.90 56.74 -64.69
C TRP A 526 13.54 56.66 -66.17
N ASP A 527 14.09 55.69 -66.90
CA ASP A 527 13.59 55.34 -68.22
C ASP A 527 12.44 54.34 -68.05
N LEU A 528 11.32 54.64 -68.68
CA LEU A 528 10.21 53.72 -68.85
C LEU A 528 10.29 53.10 -70.24
N GLU A 529 10.58 51.81 -70.32
CA GLU A 529 10.53 51.06 -71.58
C GLU A 529 9.24 50.24 -71.61
N THR A 530 8.28 50.67 -72.44
CA THR A 530 7.07 49.89 -72.74
C THR A 530 7.38 48.88 -73.84
N VAL A 531 7.22 47.58 -73.56
CA VAL A 531 7.54 46.55 -74.56
C VAL A 531 6.54 46.55 -75.72
N ARG A 532 5.29 46.97 -75.51
CA ARG A 532 4.28 47.33 -76.54
C ARG A 532 3.23 48.27 -75.95
N GLY A 533 3.26 49.56 -76.26
CA GLY A 533 2.23 50.52 -75.86
C GLY A 533 2.68 51.97 -75.99
N THR A 534 1.78 52.84 -76.45
CA THR A 534 1.99 54.29 -76.54
C THR A 534 1.75 54.95 -75.19
N ALA A 535 2.77 55.59 -74.62
CA ALA A 535 2.59 56.56 -73.56
C ALA A 535 2.26 57.91 -74.21
N SER A 536 1.17 58.57 -73.77
CA SER A 536 0.89 59.95 -74.14
C SER A 536 1.03 60.83 -72.92
N ASP A 537 1.99 61.75 -72.98
CA ASP A 537 2.11 62.86 -72.04
C ASP A 537 1.19 64.01 -72.52
N GLY A 538 0.33 64.47 -71.62
CA GLY A 538 -0.64 65.55 -71.86
C GLY A 538 -0.33 66.85 -71.13
N GLY A 539 0.79 66.95 -70.40
CA GLY A 539 1.15 68.11 -69.60
C GLY A 539 2.13 69.05 -70.30
N PRO A 540 1.97 70.38 -70.21
CA PRO A 540 2.94 71.30 -70.75
C PRO A 540 4.15 71.42 -69.81
N GLY A 541 5.21 70.68 -70.13
CA GLY A 541 6.56 70.96 -69.67
C GLY A 541 7.24 69.81 -68.94
N ASP A 542 7.81 68.89 -69.73
CA ASP A 542 8.97 68.08 -69.37
C ASP A 542 10.01 68.12 -70.51
#